data_AF-A0A8S1H6Q6-F1
#
_entry.id   AF-A0A8S1H6Q6-F1
#
_cell.length_a   1.000
_cell.length_b   1.000
_cell.length_c   1.000
_cell.angle_alpha   90.00
_cell.angle_beta   90.00
_cell.angle_gamma   90.00
#
_symmetry.space_group_name_H-M   'P 1'
#
loop_
_entity.id
_entity.type
_entity.pdbx_description
1 polymer ?
#
loop_
_entity_poly.entity_id
_entity_poly.type
_entity_poly.pdbx_seq_one_letter_code
_entity_poly.pdbx_strand_id
1 'polypeptide(L)'
;MDVLEVNRLGRLVQLALERLRSANDFGDRLERWLLVARRRLAVDQSEDNRRRLNDLELLQVQHNGHLRNLLLDVATAQVRLQQYLVMNVVQQLNHEMEVPTEDEGYETSNSHQ
;
A
#
# COMPACT_ATOMS: atom_id res chain seq x y z
N MET A 1 -7.32 16.22 -15.19
CA MET A 1 -6.55 15.09 -14.62
C MET A 1 -5.36 15.63 -13.85
N ASP A 2 -5.25 15.37 -12.53
CA ASP A 2 -4.00 15.68 -11.80
C ASP A 2 -3.07 14.45 -11.83
N VAL A 3 -2.29 14.38 -12.91
CA VAL A 3 -1.27 13.36 -13.14
C VAL A 3 -0.22 13.33 -12.02
N LEU A 4 -0.03 14.44 -11.30
CA LEU A 4 0.93 14.51 -10.20
C LEU A 4 0.44 13.71 -8.99
N GLU A 5 -0.87 13.70 -8.73
CA GLU A 5 -1.46 12.97 -7.59
C GLU A 5 -1.41 11.44 -7.80
N VAL A 6 -1.70 10.95 -9.01
CA VAL A 6 -1.53 9.52 -9.35
C VAL A 6 -0.08 9.09 -9.16
N ASN A 7 0.87 9.89 -9.66
CA ASN A 7 2.30 9.60 -9.50
C ASN A 7 2.75 9.66 -8.04
N ARG A 8 2.22 10.59 -7.25
CA ARG A 8 2.50 10.69 -5.81
C ARG A 8 2.01 9.46 -5.07
N LEU A 9 0.76 9.05 -5.30
CA LEU A 9 0.17 7.85 -4.68
C LEU A 9 0.86 6.57 -5.16
N GLY A 10 1.20 6.48 -6.46
CA GLY A 10 1.98 5.37 -7.01
C GLY A 10 3.34 5.21 -6.35
N ARG A 11 4.07 6.32 -6.13
CA ARG A 11 5.34 6.31 -5.40
C ARG A 11 5.19 5.89 -3.94
N LEU A 12 4.11 6.30 -3.27
CA LEU A 12 3.82 5.88 -1.90
C LEU A 12 3.55 4.37 -1.81
N VAL A 13 2.78 3.82 -2.76
CA VAL A 13 2.55 2.36 -2.85
C VAL A 13 3.88 1.63 -3.07
N GLN A 14 4.71 2.11 -4.00
CA GLN A 14 6.00 1.48 -4.28
C GLN A 14 6.93 1.49 -3.05
N LEU A 15 7.06 2.63 -2.38
CA LEU A 15 7.88 2.73 -1.17
C LEU A 15 7.38 1.82 -0.05
N ALA A 16 6.05 1.72 0.13
CA ALA A 16 5.46 0.83 1.12
C ALA A 16 5.75 -0.65 0.80
N LEU A 17 5.67 -1.05 -0.47
CA LEU A 17 6.02 -2.40 -0.92
C LEU A 17 7.50 -2.73 -0.73
N GLU A 18 8.41 -1.79 -1.02
CA GLU A 18 9.85 -1.97 -0.80
C GLU A 18 10.17 -2.19 0.69
N ARG A 19 9.54 -1.40 1.57
CA ARG A 19 9.67 -1.57 3.03
C ARG A 19 9.12 -2.91 3.49
N LEU A 20 7.95 -3.33 2.99
CA LEU A 20 7.35 -4.63 3.31
C LEU A 20 8.28 -5.77 2.89
N ARG A 21 8.88 -5.69 1.69
CA ARG A 21 9.84 -6.68 1.20
C ARG A 21 11.07 -6.76 2.12
N SER A 22 11.67 -5.63 2.45
CA SER A 22 12.83 -5.60 3.36
C SER A 22 12.51 -6.15 4.74
N ALA A 23 11.30 -5.89 5.25
CA ALA A 23 10.84 -6.44 6.52
C ALA A 23 10.66 -7.97 6.41
N ASN A 24 10.07 -8.47 5.32
CA ASN A 24 9.91 -9.90 5.10
C ASN A 24 11.26 -10.64 5.05
N ASP A 25 12.25 -10.09 4.34
CA ASP A 25 13.61 -10.65 4.28
C ASP A 25 14.29 -10.72 5.66
N PHE A 26 13.97 -9.77 6.55
CA PHE A 26 14.43 -9.80 7.94
C PHE A 26 13.74 -10.90 8.74
N GLY A 27 12.43 -11.11 8.56
CA GLY A 27 11.68 -12.21 9.17
C GLY A 27 12.29 -13.58 8.87
N ASP A 28 12.67 -13.82 7.62
CA ASP A 28 13.33 -15.07 7.21
C ASP A 28 14.68 -15.29 7.92
N ARG A 29 15.45 -14.21 8.12
CA ARG A 29 16.72 -14.28 8.87
C ARG A 29 16.46 -14.56 10.35
N LEU A 30 15.44 -13.92 10.92
CA LEU A 30 15.07 -14.09 12.32
C LEU A 30 14.61 -15.51 12.63
N GLU A 31 13.82 -16.12 11.74
CA GLU A 31 13.41 -17.52 11.86
C GLU A 31 14.61 -18.47 11.88
N ARG A 32 15.60 -18.23 11.02
CA ARG A 32 16.86 -19.00 11.03
C ARG A 32 17.63 -18.84 12.34
N TRP A 33 17.72 -17.62 12.88
CA TRP A 33 18.38 -17.39 14.16
C TRP A 33 17.65 -18.07 15.32
N LEU A 34 16.32 -18.04 15.34
CA LEU A 34 15.49 -18.75 16.31
C LEU A 34 15.73 -20.26 16.26
N LEU A 35 15.75 -20.85 15.06
CA LEU A 35 16.03 -22.27 14.90
C LEU A 35 17.40 -22.66 15.47
N VAL A 36 18.43 -21.85 15.22
CA VAL A 36 19.77 -22.08 15.77
C VAL A 36 19.78 -21.95 17.29
N ALA A 37 19.12 -20.93 17.85
CA ALA A 37 19.05 -20.74 19.29
C ALA A 37 18.33 -21.91 19.99
N ARG A 38 17.22 -22.40 19.43
CA ARG A 38 16.50 -23.57 19.96
C ARG A 38 17.37 -24.84 19.97
N ARG A 39 18.11 -25.07 18.88
CA ARG A 39 19.04 -26.21 18.79
C ARG A 39 20.17 -26.10 19.82
N ARG A 40 20.73 -24.91 20.02
CA ARG A 40 21.75 -24.66 21.05
C ARG A 40 21.21 -24.90 22.45
N LEU A 41 20.02 -24.40 22.75
CA LEU A 41 19.38 -24.59 24.04
C LEU A 41 19.09 -26.07 24.35
N ALA A 42 18.75 -26.86 23.32
CA ALA A 42 18.55 -28.30 23.48
C ALA A 42 19.85 -29.05 23.84
N VAL A 43 21.01 -28.54 23.41
CA VAL A 43 22.33 -29.10 23.72
C VAL A 43 22.86 -28.59 25.07
N ASP A 44 22.71 -27.29 25.33
CA ASP A 44 23.15 -26.62 26.55
C ASP A 44 22.04 -25.73 27.12
N GLN A 45 21.51 -26.14 28.27
CA GLN A 45 20.42 -25.44 28.96
C GLN A 45 20.90 -24.28 29.86
N SER A 46 22.09 -23.74 29.59
CA SER A 46 22.60 -22.55 30.27
C SER A 46 21.59 -21.39 30.23
N GLU A 47 21.62 -20.57 31.28
CA GLU A 47 20.73 -19.41 31.39
C GLU A 47 20.98 -18.38 30.28
N ASP A 48 22.22 -18.28 29.79
CA ASP A 48 22.56 -17.44 28.63
C ASP A 48 21.83 -17.91 27.36
N ASN A 49 21.82 -19.21 27.06
CA ASN A 49 21.08 -19.74 25.91
C ASN A 49 19.57 -19.51 26.04
N ARG A 50 19.01 -19.66 27.25
CA ARG A 50 17.59 -19.37 27.52
C ARG A 50 17.28 -17.90 27.29
N ARG A 51 18.11 -17.00 27.80
CA ARG A 51 17.95 -15.55 27.63
C ARG A 51 17.99 -15.15 26.15
N ARG A 52 19.00 -15.62 25.41
CA ARG A 52 19.13 -15.32 23.98
C ARG A 52 17.95 -15.83 23.15
N LEU A 53 17.40 -17.01 23.49
CA LEU A 53 16.19 -17.51 22.83
C LEU A 53 15.00 -16.58 23.11
N ASN A 54 14.78 -16.22 24.38
CA ASN A 54 13.69 -15.31 24.76
C ASN A 54 13.82 -13.93 24.07
N ASP A 55 15.04 -13.39 23.97
CA ASP A 55 15.29 -12.11 23.27
C ASP A 55 14.91 -12.20 21.79
N LEU A 56 15.26 -13.30 21.11
CA LEU A 56 14.88 -13.54 19.72
C LEU A 56 13.37 -13.76 19.56
N GLU A 57 12.72 -14.42 20.52
CA GLU A 57 11.26 -14.62 20.50
C GLU A 57 10.51 -13.30 20.71
N LEU A 58 11.00 -12.43 21.60
CA LEU A 58 10.47 -11.07 21.74
C LEU A 58 10.65 -10.26 20.46
N LEU A 59 11.83 -10.34 19.84
CA LEU A 59 12.10 -9.67 18.57
C LEU A 59 11.14 -10.16 17.46
N GLN A 60 10.79 -11.45 17.44
CA GLN A 60 9.81 -12.01 16.49
C GLN A 60 8.42 -11.43 16.69
N VAL A 61 7.97 -11.28 17.95
CA VAL A 61 6.68 -10.68 18.26
C VAL A 61 6.63 -9.21 17.78
N GLN A 62 7.68 -8.43 18.09
CA GLN A 62 7.79 -7.04 17.65
C GLN A 62 7.81 -6.94 16.12
N HIS A 63 8.59 -7.82 15.47
CA HIS A 63 8.69 -7.87 14.02
C HIS A 63 7.35 -8.20 13.36
N ASN A 64 6.60 -9.17 13.88
CA ASN A 64 5.27 -9.52 13.38
C ASN A 64 4.28 -8.35 13.53
N GLY A 65 4.36 -7.60 14.64
CA GLY A 65 3.60 -6.37 14.83
C GLY A 65 3.96 -5.31 13.79
N HIS A 66 5.25 -5.15 13.48
CA HIS A 66 5.71 -4.21 12.45
C HIS A 66 5.25 -4.61 11.03
N LEU A 67 5.35 -5.89 10.66
CA LEU A 67 4.86 -6.41 9.38
C LEU A 67 3.36 -6.14 9.18
N ARG A 68 2.56 -6.34 10.23
CA ARG A 68 1.12 -6.02 10.20
C ARG A 68 0.88 -4.54 9.86
N ASN A 69 1.63 -3.63 10.48
CA ASN A 69 1.50 -2.20 10.21
C ASN A 69 1.91 -1.86 8.76
N LEU A 70 3.00 -2.44 8.26
CA LEU A 70 3.42 -2.24 6.87
C LEU A 70 2.39 -2.76 5.85
N LEU A 71 1.76 -3.90 6.13
CA LEU A 71 0.67 -4.43 5.29
C LEU A 71 -0.53 -3.47 5.26
N LEU A 72 -0.88 -2.86 6.40
CA LEU A 72 -1.94 -1.85 6.49
C LEU A 72 -1.57 -0.57 5.72
N ASP A 73 -0.32 -0.13 5.80
CA ASP A 73 0.18 1.03 5.05
C ASP A 73 0.10 0.80 3.53
N VAL A 74 0.54 -0.38 3.06
CA VAL A 74 0.44 -0.78 1.65
C VAL A 74 -1.03 -0.79 1.19
N ALA A 75 -1.91 -1.45 1.94
CA ALA A 75 -3.33 -1.53 1.61
C ALA A 75 -3.97 -0.14 1.56
N THR A 76 -3.66 0.73 2.53
CA THR A 76 -4.19 2.10 2.59
C THR A 76 -3.74 2.92 1.38
N ALA A 77 -2.46 2.84 1.01
CA ALA A 77 -1.94 3.54 -0.17
C ALA A 77 -2.58 3.01 -1.46
N GLN A 78 -2.75 1.69 -1.58
CA GLN A 78 -3.38 1.06 -2.74
C GLN A 78 -4.85 1.46 -2.89
N VAL A 79 -5.64 1.44 -1.81
CA VAL A 79 -7.05 1.86 -1.84
C VAL A 79 -7.17 3.32 -2.26
N ARG A 80 -6.32 4.21 -1.74
CA ARG A 80 -6.34 5.63 -2.13
C ARG A 80 -6.02 5.82 -3.61
N LEU A 81 -5.00 5.11 -4.12
CA LEU A 81 -4.68 5.14 -5.54
C LEU A 81 -5.86 4.65 -6.40
N GLN A 82 -6.50 3.55 -6.00
CA GLN A 82 -7.67 3.01 -6.70
C GLN A 82 -8.85 3.97 -6.70
N GLN A 83 -9.18 4.57 -5.55
CA GLN A 83 -10.26 5.58 -5.45
C GLN A 83 -10.02 6.75 -6.40
N TYR A 84 -8.78 7.23 -6.46
CA TYR A 84 -8.41 8.34 -7.33
C TYR A 84 -8.53 7.95 -8.82
N LEU A 85 -8.05 6.77 -9.20
CA LEU A 85 -8.19 6.25 -10.57
C LEU A 85 -9.66 6.08 -10.98
N VAL A 86 -10.50 5.51 -10.11
CA VAL A 86 -11.93 5.33 -10.36
C VAL A 86 -12.64 6.69 -10.54
N MET A 87 -12.38 7.65 -9.66
CA MET A 87 -12.94 9.01 -9.80
C MET A 87 -12.58 9.63 -11.15
N ASN A 88 -11.32 9.49 -11.59
CA ASN A 88 -10.88 10.02 -12.88
C ASN A 88 -11.62 9.35 -14.05
N VAL A 89 -11.77 8.03 -14.04
CA VAL A 89 -12.49 7.30 -15.10
C VAL A 89 -13.95 7.77 -15.16
N VAL A 90 -14.61 7.91 -14.01
CA VAL A 90 -16.01 8.39 -13.96
C VAL A 90 -16.11 9.83 -14.48
N GLN A 91 -15.20 10.72 -14.10
CA GLN A 91 -15.18 12.10 -14.59
C GLN A 91 -14.97 12.16 -16.11
N GLN A 92 -14.07 11.34 -16.64
CA GLN A 92 -13.81 11.28 -18.08
C GLN A 92 -15.02 10.74 -18.84
N LEU A 93 -15.67 9.68 -18.35
CA LEU A 93 -16.90 9.16 -18.93
C LEU A 93 -18.03 10.20 -18.91
N ASN A 94 -18.16 10.96 -17.84
CA ASN A 94 -19.16 12.04 -17.77
C ASN A 94 -18.88 13.13 -18.81
N HIS A 95 -17.62 13.55 -18.96
CA HIS A 95 -17.24 14.54 -19.96
C HIS A 95 -17.45 14.05 -21.40
N GLU A 96 -17.18 12.78 -21.69
CA GLU A 96 -17.42 12.16 -23.01
C GLU A 96 -18.91 11.98 -23.32
N MET A 97 -19.76 11.85 -22.29
CA MET A 97 -21.23 11.75 -22.43
C MET A 97 -21.94 13.11 -22.43
N GLU A 98 -21.30 14.18 -21.96
CA GLU A 98 -21.71 15.57 -22.20
C GLU A 98 -21.51 15.90 -23.69
N VAL A 99 -22.37 15.35 -24.54
CA VAL A 99 -22.52 15.80 -25.93
C VAL A 99 -22.85 17.29 -25.85
N PRO A 100 -22.09 18.18 -26.50
CA PRO A 100 -22.52 19.57 -26.64
C PRO A 100 -23.84 19.53 -27.41
N THR A 101 -24.95 19.76 -26.72
CA THR A 101 -26.17 20.18 -27.41
C THR A 101 -25.80 21.51 -28.06
N GLU A 102 -25.61 21.48 -29.38
CA GLU A 102 -25.62 22.66 -30.23
C GLU A 102 -26.95 23.38 -29.97
N ASP A 103 -26.95 24.27 -28.98
CA ASP A 103 -27.97 25.30 -28.77
C ASP A 103 -27.64 26.51 -29.67
N GLU A 104 -27.09 26.25 -30.86
CA GLU A 104 -26.88 27.22 -31.92
C GLU A 104 -27.74 26.84 -33.11
N GLY A 105 -28.82 27.59 -33.35
CA GLY A 105 -29.36 27.71 -34.70
C GLY A 105 -30.86 27.57 -34.90
N TYR A 106 -31.70 28.15 -34.04
CA TYR A 106 -33.03 28.61 -34.49
C TYR A 106 -33.44 29.94 -33.83
N GLU A 107 -32.59 30.97 -33.92
CA GLU A 107 -33.13 32.33 -34.09
C GLU A 107 -33.54 32.50 -35.57
N THR A 108 -34.62 31.83 -35.98
CA THR A 108 -35.34 32.25 -37.18
C THR A 108 -35.97 33.61 -36.91
N SER A 109 -35.41 34.61 -37.57
CA SER A 109 -36.07 35.89 -37.85
C SER A 109 -37.56 35.68 -38.15
N ASN A 110 -38.42 36.36 -37.42
CA ASN A 110 -39.71 36.77 -37.96
C ASN A 110 -39.86 38.28 -37.80
N SER A 111 -39.49 38.95 -38.88
CA SER A 111 -39.89 40.30 -39.25
C SER A 111 -41.41 40.31 -39.50
N HIS A 112 -42.19 41.12 -38.77
CA HIS A 112 -43.42 41.78 -39.25
C HIS A 112 -44.00 42.70 -38.16
N GLN A 113 -43.73 44.02 -38.27
CA GLN A 113 -44.71 45.11 -38.17
C GLN A 113 -44.07 46.41 -38.67
#